data_AF-A0A966ETN9-F1
#
_entry.id   AF-A0A966ETN9-F1
#
_cell.length_a   1.000
_cell.length_b   1.000
_cell.length_c   1.000
_cell.angle_alpha   90.00
_cell.angle_beta   90.00
_cell.angle_gamma   90.00
#
_symmetry.space_group_name_H-M   'P 1'
#
loop_
_entity.id
_entity.type
_entity.pdbx_description
1 polymer ?
#
loop_
_entity_poly.entity_id
_entity_poly.type
_entity_poly.pdbx_seq_one_letter_code
_entity_poly.pdbx_strand_id
1 'polypeptide(L)'
;MLELIASIPSPSSGSLELGPLTLRAYGVMIALGVLAGVWLGQKRWSAVGGGPDDVANIAMWAVPAGLIGARVYHVLTDWRFDEGWTEPFKLW
;
A
#
# COMPACT_ATOMS: atom_id res chain seq x y z
N MET A 1 -0.81 -7.22 36.34
CA MET A 1 0.58 -6.79 36.14
C MET A 1 1.17 -7.33 34.83
N LEU A 2 0.90 -8.58 34.43
CA LEU A 2 1.30 -9.13 33.13
C LEU A 2 0.61 -8.48 31.91
N GLU A 3 -0.65 -8.05 32.06
CA GLU A 3 -1.44 -7.36 31.02
C GLU A 3 -0.74 -6.13 30.40
N LEU A 4 -0.02 -5.34 31.21
CA LEU A 4 0.63 -4.10 30.74
C LEU A 4 1.91 -4.38 29.92
N ILE A 5 2.53 -5.54 30.14
CA ILE A 5 3.77 -5.95 29.43
C ILE A 5 3.43 -6.56 28.07
N ALA A 6 2.25 -7.18 27.94
CA ALA A 6 1.76 -7.77 26.69
C ALA A 6 0.89 -6.80 25.86
N SER A 7 0.49 -5.65 26.40
CA SER A 7 -0.26 -4.65 25.65
C SER A 7 0.66 -3.84 24.75
N ILE A 8 0.45 -3.91 23.43
CA ILE A 8 1.00 -2.93 22.48
C ILE A 8 -0.03 -1.79 22.40
N PRO A 9 0.18 -0.64 23.06
CA PRO A 9 -0.78 0.45 23.02
C PRO A 9 -0.90 0.97 21.59
N SER A 10 -2.14 1.18 21.13
CA SER A 10 -2.38 1.79 19.82
C SER A 10 -1.85 3.23 19.82
N PRO A 11 -1.19 3.68 18.74
CA PRO A 11 -0.75 5.07 18.63
C PRO A 11 -1.92 6.03 18.84
N SER A 12 -1.69 7.13 19.56
CA SER A 12 -2.71 8.15 19.83
C SER A 12 -3.20 8.88 18.58
N SER A 13 -2.42 8.87 17.50
CA SER A 13 -2.83 9.33 16.17
C SER A 13 -2.08 8.52 15.10
N GLY A 14 -2.79 8.13 14.05
CA GLY A 14 -2.24 7.40 12.90
C GLY A 14 -2.03 8.28 11.68
N SER A 15 -2.01 9.60 11.85
CA SER A 15 -2.00 10.58 10.76
C SER A 15 -1.12 11.77 11.07
N LEU A 16 -0.29 12.16 10.11
CA LEU A 16 0.50 13.37 10.10
C LEU A 16 -0.18 14.39 9.19
N GLU A 17 -0.65 15.49 9.77
CA GLU A 17 -1.25 16.60 9.03
C GLU A 17 -0.13 17.51 8.48
N LEU A 18 0.11 17.47 7.17
CA LEU A 18 1.02 18.37 6.46
C LEU A 18 0.19 19.38 5.67
N GLY A 19 -0.34 20.40 6.36
CA GLY A 19 -1.20 21.42 5.75
C GLY A 19 -2.47 20.80 5.14
N PRO A 20 -2.74 20.89 3.83
CA PRO A 20 -3.91 20.29 3.20
C PRO A 20 -3.81 18.76 3.00
N LEU A 21 -2.65 18.16 3.29
CA LEU A 21 -2.39 16.73 3.08
C LEU A 21 -2.32 15.98 4.41
N THR A 22 -3.31 15.11 4.65
CA THR A 22 -3.28 14.16 5.77
C THR A 22 -2.53 12.88 5.36
N LEU A 23 -1.27 12.73 5.81
CA LEU A 23 -0.46 11.55 5.58
C LEU A 23 -0.78 10.48 6.63
N ARG A 24 -1.39 9.38 6.18
CA ARG A 24 -1.76 8.27 7.06
C ARG A 24 -0.61 7.31 7.23
N ALA A 25 -0.33 6.91 8.47
CA ALA A 25 0.79 6.02 8.81
C ALA A 25 0.73 4.69 8.05
N TYR A 26 -0.47 4.12 7.84
CA TYR A 26 -0.60 2.90 7.03
C TYR A 26 -0.17 3.11 5.57
N GLY A 27 -0.42 4.29 5.00
CA GLY A 27 0.00 4.62 3.64
C GLY A 27 1.52 4.68 3.52
N VAL A 28 2.17 5.25 4.53
CA VAL A 28 3.64 5.25 4.65
C VAL A 28 4.16 3.81 4.77
N MET A 29 3.52 2.98 5.58
CA MET A 29 3.91 1.56 5.73
C MET A 29 3.75 0.77 4.43
N ILE A 30 2.69 1.02 3.65
CA ILE A 30 2.51 0.41 2.32
C ILE A 30 3.64 0.85 1.38
N ALA A 31 3.94 2.15 1.33
CA ALA A 31 5.02 2.67 0.48
C ALA A 31 6.37 2.05 0.86
N LEU A 32 6.68 1.94 2.16
CA LEU A 32 7.88 1.26 2.64
C LEU A 32 7.91 -0.23 2.24
N GLY A 33 6.77 -0.92 2.33
CA GLY A 33 6.65 -2.32 1.90
C GLY A 33 6.94 -2.49 0.41
N VAL A 34 6.42 -1.60 -0.44
CA VAL A 34 6.70 -1.58 -1.87
C VAL A 34 8.19 -1.35 -2.14
N LEU A 35 8.79 -0.31 -1.53
CA LEU A 35 10.21 0.00 -1.68
C LEU A 35 11.10 -1.17 -1.24
N ALA A 36 10.79 -1.79 -0.11
CA ALA A 36 11.51 -2.96 0.39
C ALA A 36 11.37 -4.16 -0.56
N GLY A 37 10.18 -4.38 -1.13
CA GLY A 37 9.91 -5.42 -2.11
C GLY A 37 10.73 -5.23 -3.39
N VAL A 38 10.75 -4.02 -3.94
CA VAL A 38 11.55 -3.67 -5.13
C VAL A 38 13.03 -3.83 -4.85
N TRP A 39 13.51 -3.30 -3.73
CA TRP A 39 14.92 -3.41 -3.34
C TRP A 39 15.38 -4.85 -3.18
N LEU A 40 14.59 -5.67 -2.50
CA LEU A 40 14.91 -7.09 -2.30
C LEU A 40 14.82 -7.88 -3.60
N GLY A 41 13.82 -7.59 -4.43
CA GLY A 41 13.66 -8.17 -5.76
C GLY A 41 14.87 -7.86 -6.64
N GLN A 42 15.27 -6.59 -6.70
CA GLN A 42 16.43 -6.13 -7.45
C GLN A 42 17.72 -6.79 -6.96
N LYS A 43 17.92 -6.87 -5.64
CA LYS A 43 19.09 -7.54 -5.04
C LYS A 43 19.18 -9.01 -5.45
N ARG A 44 18.05 -9.74 -5.47
CA ARG A 44 18.01 -11.15 -5.90
C ARG A 44 18.21 -11.29 -7.41
N TRP A 45 17.62 -10.40 -8.19
CA TRP A 45 17.73 -10.40 -9.64
C TRP A 45 19.15 -10.13 -10.11
N SER A 46 19.82 -9.14 -9.51
CA SER A 46 21.23 -8.86 -9.81
C SER A 46 22.15 -10.01 -9.38
N ALA A 47 21.81 -10.78 -8.34
CA ALA A 47 22.60 -11.95 -7.92
C ALA A 47 22.60 -13.09 -8.96
N VAL A 48 21.60 -13.14 -9.84
CA VAL A 48 21.52 -14.12 -10.95
C VAL A 48 21.98 -13.54 -12.30
N GLY A 49 22.61 -12.35 -12.29
CA GLY A 49 23.09 -11.68 -13.50
C GLY A 49 22.05 -10.81 -14.22
N GLY A 50 20.92 -10.55 -13.58
CA GLY A 50 19.86 -9.69 -14.13
C GLY A 50 20.21 -8.21 -14.12
N GLY A 51 19.55 -7.44 -14.99
CA GLY A 51 19.80 -6.02 -15.18
C GLY A 51 19.44 -5.18 -13.94
N PRO A 52 20.17 -4.07 -13.68
CA PRO A 52 19.97 -3.22 -12.50
C PRO A 52 18.61 -2.51 -12.45
N ASP A 53 17.93 -2.37 -13.59
CA ASP A 53 16.69 -1.59 -13.71
C ASP A 53 15.46 -2.45 -13.99
N ASP A 54 15.63 -3.76 -14.25
CA ASP A 54 14.55 -4.64 -14.68
C ASP A 54 13.41 -4.69 -13.65
N VAL A 55 13.74 -4.86 -12.37
CA VAL A 55 12.74 -4.96 -11.30
C VAL A 55 12.07 -3.61 -11.05
N ALA A 56 12.81 -2.51 -11.17
CA ALA A 56 12.26 -1.17 -11.05
C ALA A 56 11.28 -0.85 -12.19
N ASN A 57 11.61 -1.22 -13.42
CA ASN A 57 10.75 -1.06 -14.59
C ASN A 57 9.45 -1.87 -14.46
N ILE A 58 9.53 -3.10 -13.94
CA ILE A 58 8.35 -3.91 -13.63
C ILE A 58 7.52 -3.26 -12.52
N ALA A 59 8.17 -2.81 -11.45
CA ALA A 59 7.49 -2.18 -10.31
C ALA A 59 6.73 -0.91 -10.69
N MET A 60 7.26 -0.12 -11.63
CA MET A 60 6.62 1.09 -12.15
C MET A 60 5.22 0.81 -12.69
N TRP A 61 4.99 -0.36 -13.30
CA TRP A 61 3.67 -0.77 -13.79
C TRP A 61 2.90 -1.61 -12.79
N ALA A 62 3.59 -2.47 -12.04
CA ALA A 62 2.97 -3.36 -11.06
C ALA A 62 2.31 -2.61 -9.90
N VAL A 63 2.90 -1.50 -9.44
CA VAL A 63 2.37 -0.71 -8.31
C VAL A 63 1.04 -0.03 -8.68
N PRO A 64 0.93 0.74 -9.79
CA PRO A 64 -0.35 1.27 -10.25
C PRO A 64 -1.38 0.17 -10.55
N ALA A 65 -0.96 -0.92 -11.20
CA ALA A 65 -1.85 -2.04 -11.49
C ALA A 65 -2.39 -2.70 -10.21
N GLY A 66 -1.57 -2.81 -9.17
CA GLY A 66 -1.99 -3.31 -7.85
C GLY A 66 -3.02 -2.41 -7.18
N LEU A 67 -2.84 -1.09 -7.26
CA LEU A 67 -3.81 -0.12 -6.73
C LEU A 67 -5.16 -0.21 -7.47
N ILE A 68 -5.13 -0.30 -8.79
CA ILE A 68 -6.33 -0.48 -9.61
C ILE A 68 -6.99 -1.82 -9.29
N GLY A 69 -6.22 -2.91 -9.23
CA GLY A 69 -6.72 -4.25 -8.93
C GLY A 69 -7.37 -4.35 -7.55
N ALA A 70 -6.80 -3.69 -6.53
CA ALA A 70 -7.39 -3.60 -5.21
C ALA A 70 -8.78 -2.92 -5.24
N ARG A 71 -8.92 -1.87 -6.07
CA ARG A 71 -10.22 -1.21 -6.23
C ARG A 71 -11.22 -2.05 -7.00
N VAL A 72 -10.78 -2.70 -8.08
CA VAL A 72 -11.62 -3.64 -8.85
C VAL A 72 -12.09 -4.78 -7.95
N TYR A 73 -11.21 -5.35 -7.11
CA TYR A 73 -11.57 -6.38 -6.14
C TYR A 73 -12.65 -5.90 -5.16
N HIS A 74 -12.50 -4.69 -4.62
CA HIS A 74 -13.50 -4.09 -3.74
C HIS A 74 -14.85 -3.96 -4.44
N VAL A 75 -14.86 -3.45 -5.67
CA VAL A 75 -16.08 -3.24 -6.48
C VAL A 75 -16.77 -4.56 -6.83
N LEU A 76 -16.00 -5.61 -7.10
CA LEU A 76 -16.54 -6.93 -7.41
C LEU A 76 -17.12 -7.63 -6.18
N THR A 77 -16.56 -7.36 -5.00
CA THR A 77 -16.98 -8.00 -3.73
C THR A 77 -18.17 -7.28 -3.11
N ASP A 78 -18.11 -5.94 -3.06
CA ASP A 78 -19.22 -5.09 -2.63
C ASP A 78 -19.93 -4.52 -3.86
N TRP A 79 -20.83 -5.31 -4.44
CA TRP A 79 -21.54 -4.97 -5.67
C TRP A 79 -22.84 -4.17 -5.45
N ARG A 80 -23.30 -4.03 -4.19
CA ARG A 80 -24.50 -3.26 -3.83
C ARG A 80 -24.10 -1.82 -3.51
N PHE A 81 -24.01 -1.01 -4.55
CA PHE A 81 -23.82 0.44 -4.44
C PHE A 81 -25.19 1.08 -4.17
N ASP A 82 -25.53 1.26 -2.90
CA ASP A 82 -26.85 1.76 -2.47
C ASP A 82 -27.02 3.28 -2.71
N GLU A 83 -25.94 4.04 -2.95
CA GLU A 83 -25.95 5.50 -3.15
C GLU A 83 -25.55 5.98 -4.57
N GLY A 84 -25.18 5.07 -5.50
CA GLY A 84 -25.13 5.34 -6.94
C GLY A 84 -23.85 4.93 -7.70
N TRP A 85 -23.87 5.10 -9.04
CA TRP A 85 -22.84 4.60 -9.99
C TRP A 85 -21.43 5.22 -9.84
N THR A 86 -21.25 6.23 -9.00
CA THR A 86 -19.96 6.91 -8.80
C THR A 86 -19.15 6.38 -7.62
N GLU A 87 -19.75 5.55 -6.77
CA GLU A 87 -19.07 4.90 -5.63
C GLU A 87 -17.81 4.11 -6.03
N PRO A 88 -17.79 3.34 -7.14
CA PRO A 88 -16.58 2.63 -7.58
C PRO A 88 -15.36 3.53 -7.79
N PHE A 89 -15.56 4.80 -8.14
CA PHE A 89 -14.49 5.76 -8.43
C PHE A 89 -14.04 6.58 -7.21
N LYS A 90 -14.79 6.54 -6.11
CA LYS A 90 -14.35 7.14 -4.84
C LYS A 90 -13.21 6.30 -4.29
N LEU A 91 -11.98 6.78 -4.46
CA LEU A 91 -10.77 6.18 -3.88
C LEU A 91 -10.71 6.31 -2.35
N TRP A 92 -11.73 6.95 -1.76
CA TRP A 92 -11.86 7.30 -0.35
C TRP A 92 -13.28 7.04 0.13
#